data_AF-A0A7W0TFZ4-F1
#
_entry.id   AF-A0A7W0TFZ4-F1
#
_cell.length_a   1.000
_cell.length_b   1.000
_cell.length_c   1.000
_cell.angle_alpha   90.00
_cell.angle_beta   90.00
_cell.angle_gamma   90.00
#
_symmetry.space_group_name_H-M   'P 1'
#
loop_
_entity.id
_entity.type
_entity.pdbx_description
1 polymer ?
#
loop_
_entity_poly.entity_id
_entity_poly.type
_entity_poly.pdbx_seq_one_letter_code
_entity_poly.pdbx_strand_id
1 'polypeptide(L)'
;PAAGGAGAAAGAIVCAATLGVWLANPYAAALLLPAAHLWLLLGAPQTRLRGPVAWIALATGLLAPLLVLAYEARALRAGPLELARMWLVATAGGHVSPWSAVALGALVGCFATLVRILLARRRIATAAPVERPQTRGPAGYAGPGSLGGTESALRR
;
A
#
# COMPACT_ATOMS: atom_id res chain seq x y z
N PRO A 1 -9.64 9.25 -12.25
CA PRO A 1 -10.30 9.97 -11.13
C PRO A 1 -10.59 9.08 -9.90
N ALA A 2 -11.37 8.00 -10.02
CA ALA A 2 -11.80 7.17 -8.87
C ALA A 2 -10.64 6.54 -8.05
N ALA A 3 -9.56 6.11 -8.71
CA ALA A 3 -8.40 5.51 -8.04
C ALA A 3 -7.62 6.49 -7.15
N GLY A 4 -7.61 7.79 -7.49
CA GLY A 4 -6.99 8.82 -6.66
C GLY A 4 -7.83 9.13 -5.41
N GLY A 5 -9.15 9.18 -5.56
CA GLY A 5 -10.07 9.36 -4.43
C GLY A 5 -10.03 8.20 -3.44
N ALA A 6 -9.98 6.96 -3.91
CA ALA A 6 -9.86 5.78 -3.05
C ALA A 6 -8.56 5.77 -2.24
N GLY A 7 -7.43 6.19 -2.84
CA GLY A 7 -6.15 6.29 -2.15
C GLY A 7 -6.15 7.38 -1.06
N ALA A 8 -6.74 8.54 -1.36
CA ALA A 8 -6.89 9.62 -0.37
C ALA A 8 -7.81 9.22 0.79
N ALA A 9 -8.93 8.53 0.50
CA ALA A 9 -9.84 8.02 1.52
C ALA A 9 -9.16 6.99 2.43
N ALA A 10 -8.41 6.03 1.86
CA ALA A 10 -7.65 5.05 2.66
C ALA A 10 -6.61 5.74 3.56
N GLY A 11 -5.90 6.74 3.03
CA GLY A 11 -4.97 7.54 3.82
C GLY A 11 -5.65 8.27 4.99
N ALA A 12 -6.78 8.94 4.73
CA ALA A 12 -7.54 9.64 5.76
C ALA A 12 -8.07 8.70 6.85
N ILE A 13 -8.58 7.52 6.48
CA ILE A 13 -9.07 6.51 7.42
C ILE A 13 -7.92 5.99 8.30
N VAL A 14 -6.75 5.71 7.73
CA VAL A 14 -5.58 5.24 8.50
C VAL A 14 -5.10 6.31 9.47
N CYS A 15 -5.07 7.57 9.06
CA CYS A 15 -4.72 8.69 9.95
C CYS A 15 -5.73 8.83 11.09
N ALA A 16 -7.03 8.81 10.78
CA ALA A 16 -8.08 8.90 11.79
C ALA A 16 -8.05 7.72 12.77
N ALA A 17 -7.85 6.51 12.27
CA ALA A 17 -7.69 5.31 13.10
C ALA A 17 -6.44 5.41 13.98
N THR A 18 -5.30 5.87 13.44
CA THR A 18 -4.05 6.04 14.21
C THR A 18 -4.22 7.08 15.32
N LEU A 19 -4.88 8.20 15.03
CA LEU A 19 -5.19 9.23 16.03
C LEU A 19 -6.17 8.71 17.09
N GLY A 20 -7.17 7.93 16.68
CA GLY A 20 -8.09 7.25 17.59
C GLY A 20 -7.40 6.24 18.50
N VAL A 21 -6.42 5.49 17.99
CA VAL A 21 -5.59 4.58 18.79
C VAL A 21 -4.67 5.38 19.72
N TRP A 22 -4.13 6.50 19.27
CA TRP A 22 -3.22 7.35 20.06
C TRP A 22 -3.88 7.85 21.35
N LEU A 23 -5.16 8.23 21.29
CA LEU A 23 -5.93 8.66 22.46
C LEU A 23 -6.07 7.56 23.53
N ALA A 24 -6.11 6.29 23.13
CA ALA A 24 -6.22 5.16 24.05
C ALA A 24 -4.84 4.62 24.48
N ASN A 25 -3.89 4.57 23.55
CA ASN A 25 -2.55 4.05 23.76
C ASN A 25 -1.55 4.70 22.78
N PRO A 26 -0.72 5.65 23.23
CA PRO A 26 0.22 6.35 22.37
C PRO A 26 1.34 5.44 21.84
N TYR A 27 1.72 4.40 22.58
CA TYR A 27 2.74 3.44 22.15
C TYR A 27 2.23 2.53 21.03
N ALA A 28 0.98 2.08 21.12
CA ALA A 28 0.35 1.33 20.03
C ALA A 28 0.23 2.18 18.76
N ALA A 29 -0.11 3.47 18.90
CA ALA A 29 -0.15 4.38 17.76
C ALA A 29 1.23 4.60 17.12
N ALA A 30 2.31 4.61 17.92
CA ALA A 30 3.67 4.73 17.39
C ALA A 30 4.02 3.59 16.42
N LEU A 31 3.51 2.38 16.65
CA LEU A 31 3.68 1.23 15.75
C LEU A 31 2.93 1.41 14.42
N LEU A 32 1.87 2.21 14.41
CA LEU A 32 1.05 2.48 13.22
C LEU A 32 1.60 3.66 12.39
N LEU A 33 2.47 4.50 12.96
CA LEU A 33 3.03 5.65 12.25
C LEU A 33 3.74 5.27 10.93
N PRO A 34 4.61 4.25 10.86
CA PRO A 34 5.21 3.84 9.60
C PRO A 34 4.18 3.42 8.56
N ALA A 35 3.12 2.71 9.00
CA ALA A 35 2.01 2.31 8.15
C ALA A 35 1.29 3.54 7.60
N ALA A 36 0.90 4.48 8.47
CA ALA A 36 0.19 5.70 8.10
C ALA A 36 0.96 6.52 7.05
N HIS A 37 2.27 6.74 7.26
CA HIS A 37 3.09 7.51 6.35
C HIS A 37 3.28 6.81 4.99
N LEU A 38 3.63 5.53 5.00
CA LEU A 38 3.88 4.79 3.75
C LEU A 38 2.59 4.60 2.94
N TRP A 39 1.46 4.40 3.61
CA TRP A 39 0.18 4.17 2.96
C TRP A 39 -0.43 5.47 2.41
N LEU A 40 -0.22 6.61 3.08
CA LEU A 40 -0.53 7.95 2.53
C LEU A 40 0.23 8.19 1.21
N LEU A 41 1.54 7.91 1.19
CA LEU A 41 2.37 8.06 -0.01
C LEU A 41 1.90 7.12 -1.14
N LEU A 42 1.42 5.93 -0.80
CA LEU A 42 0.89 4.97 -1.77
C LEU A 42 -0.42 5.44 -2.41
N GLY A 43 -1.30 6.04 -1.60
CA GLY A 43 -2.60 6.57 -2.01
C GLY A 43 -2.50 7.78 -2.93
N ALA A 44 -1.46 8.60 -2.77
CA ALA A 44 -1.24 9.78 -3.59
C ALA A 44 -0.95 9.42 -5.06
N PRO A 45 -1.69 9.99 -6.04
CA PRO A 45 -1.54 9.67 -7.46
C PRO A 45 -0.22 10.16 -8.08
N GLN A 46 0.46 11.11 -7.43
CA GLN A 46 1.67 11.79 -7.93
C GLN A 46 2.97 11.12 -7.47
N THR A 47 2.91 10.08 -6.63
CA THR A 47 4.12 9.49 -6.06
C THR A 47 4.84 8.58 -7.05
N ARG A 48 6.18 8.58 -6.95
CA ARG A 48 7.05 7.75 -7.79
C ARG A 48 7.12 6.29 -7.36
N LEU A 49 6.38 5.89 -6.32
CA LEU A 49 6.32 4.51 -5.83
C LEU A 49 5.58 3.63 -6.85
N ARG A 50 6.35 3.04 -7.77
CA ARG A 50 5.85 2.19 -8.86
C ARG A 50 6.40 0.76 -8.72
N GLY A 51 5.62 -0.20 -9.22
CA GLY A 51 6.05 -1.60 -9.31
C GLY A 51 6.40 -2.23 -7.95
N PRO A 52 7.54 -2.95 -7.83
CA PRO A 52 7.88 -3.70 -6.62
C PRO A 52 8.11 -2.82 -5.40
N VAL A 53 8.59 -1.58 -5.59
CA VAL A 53 8.84 -0.63 -4.49
C VAL A 53 7.54 -0.29 -3.74
N ALA A 54 6.42 -0.21 -4.46
CA ALA A 54 5.12 0.06 -3.85
C ALA A 54 4.65 -1.11 -2.95
N TRP A 55 4.94 -2.35 -3.36
CA TRP A 55 4.64 -3.54 -2.55
C TRP A 55 5.51 -3.62 -1.30
N ILE A 56 6.80 -3.29 -1.43
CA ILE A 56 7.72 -3.21 -0.30
C ILE A 56 7.22 -2.16 0.68
N ALA A 57 6.90 -0.94 0.23
CA ALA A 57 6.36 0.11 1.09
C ALA A 57 5.09 -0.31 1.84
N LEU A 58 4.17 -1.00 1.14
CA LEU A 58 2.96 -1.53 1.77
C LEU A 58 3.30 -2.56 2.87
N ALA A 59 4.20 -3.50 2.59
CA ALA A 59 4.63 -4.53 3.53
C ALA A 59 5.42 -3.97 4.72
N THR A 60 6.30 -3.00 4.49
CA THR A 60 7.08 -2.31 5.52
C THR A 60 6.16 -1.58 6.50
N GLY A 61 5.01 -1.07 6.04
CA GLY A 61 4.00 -0.49 6.94
C GLY A 61 3.49 -1.46 8.01
N LEU A 62 3.44 -2.77 7.71
CA LEU A 62 3.01 -3.80 8.67
C LEU A 62 4.17 -4.37 9.49
N LEU A 63 5.41 -3.98 9.22
CA LEU A 63 6.58 -4.59 9.84
C LEU A 63 6.58 -4.43 11.37
N ALA A 64 6.33 -3.20 11.85
CA ALA A 64 6.31 -2.91 13.28
C ALA A 64 5.25 -3.73 14.05
N PRO A 65 3.95 -3.73 13.66
CA PRO A 65 2.95 -4.54 14.38
C PRO A 65 3.21 -6.05 14.26
N LEU A 66 3.74 -6.53 13.13
CA LEU A 66 4.08 -7.95 12.96
C LEU A 66 5.26 -8.37 13.84
N LEU A 67 6.26 -7.51 14.03
CA LEU A 67 7.38 -7.78 14.92
C LEU A 67 6.93 -7.89 16.37
N VAL A 68 6.02 -7.02 16.82
CA VAL A 68 5.44 -7.13 18.16
C VAL A 68 4.65 -8.42 18.31
N LEU A 69 3.80 -8.77 17.34
CA LEU A 69 3.05 -10.02 17.38
C LEU A 69 3.98 -11.25 17.42
N ALA A 70 5.05 -11.25 16.64
CA ALA A 70 6.04 -12.33 16.61
C ALA A 70 6.85 -12.41 17.92
N TYR A 71 7.16 -11.27 18.53
CA TYR A 71 7.82 -11.21 19.82
C TYR A 71 6.94 -11.82 20.92
N GLU A 72 5.68 -11.38 21.01
CA GLU A 72 4.70 -11.93 21.97
C GLU A 72 4.48 -13.43 21.74
N ALA A 73 4.33 -13.87 20.48
CA ALA A 73 4.21 -15.29 20.15
C ALA A 73 5.36 -16.13 20.72
N ARG A 74 6.59 -15.64 20.58
CA ARG A 74 7.78 -16.30 21.12
C ARG A 74 7.85 -16.22 22.63
N ALA A 75 7.53 -15.08 23.22
CA ALA A 75 7.55 -14.88 24.67
C ALA A 75 6.55 -15.82 25.37
N LEU A 76 5.34 -15.97 24.81
CA LEU A 76 4.31 -16.87 25.32
C LEU A 76 4.53 -18.34 24.90
N ARG A 77 5.56 -18.63 24.08
CA ARG A 77 5.78 -19.94 23.43
C ARG A 77 4.50 -20.46 22.73
N ALA A 78 3.70 -19.54 22.21
CA ALA A 78 2.43 -19.83 21.59
C ALA A 78 2.63 -20.10 20.10
N GLY A 79 2.11 -21.23 19.62
CA GLY A 79 1.97 -21.48 18.18
C GLY A 79 0.91 -20.56 17.55
N PRO A 80 0.84 -20.50 16.21
CA PRO A 80 -0.15 -19.68 15.51
C PRO A 80 -1.60 -20.06 15.84
N LEU A 81 -1.87 -21.36 16.02
CA LEU A 81 -3.19 -21.85 16.42
C LEU A 81 -3.53 -21.45 17.87
N GLU A 82 -2.53 -21.47 18.75
CA GLU A 82 -2.70 -21.04 20.14
C GLU A 82 -2.98 -19.54 20.25
N LEU A 83 -2.29 -18.72 19.44
CA LEU A 83 -2.60 -17.30 19.34
C LEU A 83 -4.04 -17.06 18.87
N ALA A 84 -4.49 -17.79 17.83
CA ALA A 84 -5.87 -17.68 17.34
C ALA A 84 -6.87 -18.06 18.44
N ARG A 85 -6.60 -19.12 19.20
CA ARG A 85 -7.41 -19.55 20.35
C ARG A 85 -7.42 -18.49 21.45
N MET A 86 -6.27 -17.94 21.82
CA MET A 86 -6.15 -16.86 22.80
C MET A 86 -6.94 -15.63 22.37
N TRP A 87 -6.84 -15.23 21.10
CA TRP A 87 -7.62 -14.13 20.54
C TRP A 87 -9.12 -14.38 20.63
N LEU A 88 -9.57 -15.59 20.28
CA LEU A 88 -10.97 -15.99 20.37
C LEU A 88 -11.48 -15.90 21.82
N VAL A 89 -10.73 -16.48 22.77
CA VAL A 89 -11.10 -16.48 24.19
C VAL A 89 -11.07 -15.07 24.77
N ALA A 90 -10.08 -14.24 24.44
CA ALA A 90 -10.00 -12.85 24.87
C ALA A 90 -11.17 -12.03 24.33
N THR A 91 -11.59 -12.28 23.08
CA THR A 91 -12.74 -11.60 22.48
C THR A 91 -14.05 -12.06 23.13
N ALA A 92 -14.25 -13.37 23.28
CA ALA A 92 -15.43 -13.94 23.92
C ALA A 92 -15.54 -13.53 25.41
N GLY A 93 -14.41 -13.40 26.09
CA GLY A 93 -14.33 -12.94 27.47
C GLY A 93 -14.42 -11.41 27.62
N GLY A 94 -14.68 -10.65 26.56
CA GLY A 94 -14.85 -9.19 26.61
C GLY A 94 -13.57 -8.39 26.90
N HIS A 95 -12.40 -9.01 26.80
CA HIS A 95 -11.11 -8.33 27.02
C HIS A 95 -10.68 -7.50 25.81
N VAL A 96 -11.25 -7.77 24.62
CA VAL A 96 -11.05 -6.97 23.42
C VAL A 96 -12.07 -5.85 23.37
N SER A 97 -11.59 -4.61 23.42
CA SER A 97 -12.47 -3.44 23.33
C SER A 97 -13.15 -3.34 21.96
N PRO A 98 -14.40 -2.87 21.87
CA PRO A 98 -15.05 -2.58 20.58
C PRO A 98 -14.23 -1.59 19.73
N TRP A 99 -13.56 -0.63 20.38
CA TRP A 99 -12.69 0.34 19.72
C TRP A 99 -11.51 -0.31 19.00
N SER A 100 -10.84 -1.27 19.64
CA SER A 100 -9.77 -2.04 19.00
C SER A 100 -10.26 -2.86 17.80
N ALA A 101 -11.48 -3.38 17.84
CA ALA A 101 -12.07 -4.10 16.71
C ALA A 101 -12.33 -3.16 15.51
N VAL A 102 -12.85 -1.96 15.76
CA VAL A 102 -13.04 -0.93 14.72
C VAL A 102 -11.71 -0.48 14.13
N ALA A 103 -10.71 -0.23 14.97
CA ALA A 103 -9.36 0.16 14.52
C ALA A 103 -8.71 -0.93 13.65
N LEU A 104 -8.81 -2.20 14.07
CA LEU A 104 -8.30 -3.33 13.29
C LEU A 104 -9.05 -3.48 11.96
N GLY A 105 -10.38 -3.39 11.98
CA GLY A 105 -11.20 -3.43 10.77
C GLY A 105 -10.86 -2.31 9.78
N ALA A 106 -10.67 -1.08 10.28
CA ALA A 106 -10.26 0.06 9.47
C ALA A 106 -8.88 -0.16 8.85
N LEU A 107 -7.90 -0.67 9.62
CA LEU A 107 -6.55 -1.01 9.14
C LEU A 107 -6.60 -2.08 8.04
N VAL A 108 -7.31 -3.18 8.27
CA VAL A 108 -7.45 -4.28 7.31
C VAL A 108 -8.17 -3.82 6.04
N GLY A 109 -9.23 -3.02 6.19
CA GLY A 109 -9.94 -2.41 5.07
C GLY A 109 -9.04 -1.50 4.22
N CYS A 110 -8.26 -0.63 4.88
CA CYS A 110 -7.31 0.24 4.19
C CYS A 110 -6.23 -0.57 3.47
N PHE A 111 -5.67 -1.59 4.12
CA PHE A 111 -4.72 -2.50 3.49
C PHE A 111 -5.32 -3.16 2.23
N ALA A 112 -6.53 -3.72 2.34
CA ALA A 112 -7.21 -4.35 1.21
C ALA A 112 -7.48 -3.37 0.06
N THR A 113 -7.88 -2.13 0.36
CA THR A 113 -8.08 -1.10 -0.68
C THR A 113 -6.78 -0.74 -1.39
N LEU A 114 -5.67 -0.60 -0.66
CA LEU A 114 -4.35 -0.33 -1.24
C LEU A 114 -3.86 -1.49 -2.10
N VAL A 115 -4.04 -2.73 -1.65
CA VAL A 115 -3.76 -3.93 -2.45
C VAL A 115 -4.54 -3.90 -3.76
N ARG A 116 -5.85 -3.59 -3.73
CA ARG A 116 -6.66 -3.47 -4.95
C ARG A 116 -6.18 -2.35 -5.87
N ILE A 117 -5.78 -1.20 -5.32
CA ILE A 117 -5.21 -0.10 -6.09
C ILE A 117 -3.91 -0.53 -6.77
N LEU A 118 -3.01 -1.21 -6.08
CA LEU A 118 -1.75 -1.70 -6.66
C LEU A 118 -1.99 -2.72 -7.78
N LEU A 119 -2.91 -3.67 -7.57
CA LEU A 119 -3.29 -4.65 -8.59
C LEU A 119 -3.91 -3.98 -9.82
N ALA A 120 -4.79 -2.99 -9.61
CA ALA A 120 -5.39 -2.23 -10.71
C ALA A 120 -4.33 -1.43 -11.49
N ARG A 121 -3.40 -0.75 -10.80
CA ARG A 121 -2.27 -0.03 -11.43
C ARG A 121 -1.41 -0.97 -12.26
N ARG A 122 -1.09 -2.16 -11.75
CA ARG A 122 -0.32 -3.18 -12.49
C ARG A 122 -1.05 -3.61 -13.76
N ARG A 123 -2.36 -3.88 -13.68
CA ARG A 123 -3.17 -4.27 -14.86
C ARG A 123 -3.19 -3.19 -15.93
N ILE A 124 -3.36 -1.92 -15.54
CA ILE A 124 -3.34 -0.80 -16.48
C ILE A 124 -1.95 -0.67 -17.12
N ALA A 125 -0.88 -0.77 -16.32
CA ALA A 125 0.49 -0.70 -16.85
C ALA A 125 0.83 -1.83 -17.83
N THR A 126 0.28 -3.03 -17.63
CA THR A 126 0.45 -4.16 -18.57
C THR A 126 -0.40 -4.04 -19.82
N ALA A 127 -1.57 -3.38 -19.73
CA ALA A 127 -2.49 -3.19 -20.85
C ALA A 127 -2.17 -1.94 -21.68
N ALA A 128 -1.41 -0.99 -21.11
CA ALA A 128 -0.97 0.18 -21.82
C ALA A 128 -0.03 -0.23 -22.97
N PRO A 129 -0.33 0.13 -24.23
CA PRO A 129 0.60 -0.09 -25.33
C PRO A 129 1.91 0.63 -25.01
N VAL A 130 3.04 0.07 -25.45
CA VAL A 130 4.36 0.72 -25.32
C VAL A 130 4.30 2.01 -26.14
N GLU A 131 4.00 3.11 -25.47
CA GLU A 131 3.96 4.44 -26.06
C GLU A 131 5.39 4.76 -26.51
N ARG A 132 5.68 4.54 -27.80
CA ARG A 132 6.93 5.01 -28.38
C ARG A 132 6.96 6.53 -28.17
N PRO A 133 8.04 7.10 -27.61
CA PRO A 133 8.14 8.54 -27.47
C PRO A 133 7.93 9.19 -28.83
N GLN A 134 6.74 9.75 -29.08
CA GLN A 134 6.51 10.65 -30.20
C GLN A 134 7.03 12.02 -29.77
N THR A 135 8.34 12.14 -29.63
CA THR A 135 8.98 13.44 -29.73
C THR A 135 8.73 13.92 -31.14
N ARG A 136 7.67 14.72 -31.31
CA ARG A 136 7.55 15.59 -32.47
C ARG A 136 8.75 16.52 -32.37
N GLY A 137 9.75 16.27 -33.23
CA GLY A 137 10.87 17.17 -33.32
C GLY A 137 10.40 18.57 -33.74
N PRO A 138 11.30 19.57 -33.71
CA PRO A 138 11.01 20.91 -34.22
C PRO A 138 10.32 20.84 -35.59
N ALA A 139 9.55 21.86 -35.99
CA ALA A 139 8.69 21.81 -37.19
C ALA A 139 9.39 21.38 -38.51
N GLY A 140 10.73 21.39 -38.57
CA GLY A 140 11.54 20.87 -39.68
C GLY A 140 12.16 19.46 -39.48
N TYR A 141 11.93 18.77 -38.37
CA TYR A 141 12.48 17.44 -38.10
C TYR A 141 11.47 16.35 -38.46
N ALA A 142 11.64 15.79 -39.65
CA ALA A 142 11.06 14.51 -40.04
C ALA A 142 11.69 13.42 -39.15
N GLY A 143 10.94 12.95 -38.15
CA GLY A 143 11.39 11.89 -37.25
C GLY A 143 11.81 10.62 -38.00
N PRO A 144 12.66 9.76 -37.40
CA PRO A 144 13.09 8.52 -38.03
C PRO A 144 11.86 7.67 -38.36
N GLY A 145 11.58 7.51 -39.66
CA GLY A 145 10.37 6.86 -40.19
C GLY A 145 9.47 7.76 -41.05
N SER A 146 9.70 9.08 -41.07
CA SER A 146 8.89 10.05 -41.84
C SER A 146 9.15 10.05 -43.35
N LEU A 147 10.26 9.46 -43.83
CA LEU A 147 10.65 9.48 -45.25
C LEU A 147 10.44 8.16 -45.99
N GLY A 148 9.69 7.22 -45.40
CA GLY A 148 9.41 5.94 -46.04
C GLY A 148 10.64 5.02 -46.11
N GLY A 149 10.68 4.04 -45.21
CA GLY A 149 11.34 2.76 -45.49
C GLY A 149 12.81 2.76 -45.88
N THR A 150 13.69 3.56 -45.28
CA THR A 150 15.14 3.33 -45.39
C THR A 150 15.70 2.68 -44.12
N GLU A 151 16.40 1.57 -44.33
CA GLU A 151 16.96 0.61 -43.35
C GLU A 151 18.08 1.17 -42.45
N SER A 152 18.10 2.47 -42.15
CA SER A 152 19.16 3.08 -41.35
C SER A 152 18.93 2.99 -39.83
N ALA A 153 18.05 2.09 -39.38
CA ALA A 153 17.94 1.70 -37.97
C ALA A 153 18.94 0.56 -37.65
N LEU A 154 20.21 0.76 -38.00
CA LEU A 154 21.29 -0.15 -37.67
C LEU A 154 21.66 0.02 -36.20
N ARG A 155 21.04 -0.82 -35.37
CA ARG A 155 21.62 -1.54 -34.23
C ARG A 155 22.66 -0.76 -33.41
N ARG A 156 22.24 -0.22 -32.26
CA ARG A 156 23.04 -0.22 -31.04
C ARG A 156 22.15 -0.25 -29.81
#